data_AF-A0AAV7C5U4-F1
#
_entry.id   AF-A0AAV7C5U4-F1
#
_cell.length_a   1.000
_cell.length_b   1.000
_cell.length_c   1.000
_cell.angle_alpha   90.00
_cell.angle_beta   90.00
_cell.angle_gamma   90.00
#
_symmetry.space_group_name_H-M   'P 1'
#
loop_
_entity.id
_entity.type
_entity.pdbx_description
1 polymer ?
#
loop_
_entity_poly.entity_id
_entity_poly.type
_entity_poly.pdbx_seq_one_letter_code
_entity_poly.pdbx_strand_id
1 'polypeptide(L)'
;MNEMEALLQGMQKKKMGTLFGSCEAELQELMRQIDIMLEHKKSEWEAHTETLNTLLQLRDQELSTARTREERLNQEIRSLRKQLAEQEESNRSKTMEYESQLARFQEELSRLKKTYEKVQRRHHRLEMKSSSEDDRTEVTRLTRRLEEFRQKSLDWEKQRLLYQQQVAALEAQRRTLAEQTEKYQEESQNRKHMLEQTSLAGRSELQHLSGRLLRANDSLGAKEEELESLKLQLESSTSGRERAERELEQARQAIKVLQEEKAELRATIQAHTDFLEGSKAQKDELHREVLRVSDQLRDRENSIRSLEERLKQTRLSDGHTQMEVLRSQLSISRLNEQRLQEEVTHLEDHVQSLTLQGQQLTQELKVMSESRHLMEEEHKKCWTEIKRLKSQLTQAELSYSSVLDGMKKEVSHLTQELHQKDIGMASSSCNAKEWERKVQAERERAEREAAEHKALDNLECENERLQKELSQARRNLELVLHSRQSDIQSAVERRTQELLDRHEEELKKLNERLNEVSQQYEELRQTRHSTQEAAGVLQGLSRTSSLESVSSELCKVIHGNTEDSQPESQLPLPPSTPPNNIASRFLQEEELRSQDLIQRLDSHIEELKQESQRTVQHFTNMR
;
A
#
# COMPACT_ATOMS: atom_id res chain seq x y z
N MET A 1 -10.30 -115.81 -26.75
CA MET A 1 -11.27 -114.79 -27.21
C MET A 1 -11.32 -113.55 -26.30
N ASN A 2 -11.00 -113.64 -25.00
CA ASN A 2 -11.17 -112.51 -24.07
C ASN A 2 -10.09 -111.41 -24.15
N GLU A 3 -8.91 -111.66 -24.73
CA GLU A 3 -7.85 -110.64 -24.84
C GLU A 3 -8.07 -109.65 -25.99
N MET A 4 -8.79 -110.05 -27.05
CA MET A 4 -9.04 -109.22 -28.23
C MET A 4 -10.19 -108.21 -27.99
N GLU A 5 -11.20 -108.58 -27.19
CA GLU A 5 -12.26 -107.66 -26.75
C GLU A 5 -11.77 -106.62 -25.74
N ALA A 6 -10.83 -106.99 -24.86
CA ALA A 6 -10.24 -106.06 -23.88
C ALA A 6 -9.40 -104.96 -24.55
N LEU A 7 -8.66 -105.31 -25.61
CA LEU A 7 -7.89 -104.35 -26.41
C LEU A 7 -8.80 -103.40 -27.20
N LEU A 8 -9.90 -103.89 -27.78
CA LEU A 8 -10.87 -103.07 -28.52
C LEU A 8 -11.66 -102.13 -27.60
N GLN A 9 -12.11 -102.59 -26.42
CA GLN A 9 -12.73 -101.72 -25.41
C GLN A 9 -11.75 -100.70 -24.82
N GLY A 10 -10.48 -101.10 -24.64
CA GLY A 10 -9.42 -100.20 -24.22
C GLY A 10 -9.17 -99.08 -25.24
N MET A 11 -9.13 -99.40 -26.54
CA MET A 11 -8.93 -98.42 -27.60
C MET A 11 -10.16 -97.51 -27.83
N GLN A 12 -11.38 -98.01 -27.65
CA GLN A 12 -12.60 -97.19 -27.71
C GLN A 12 -12.73 -96.25 -26.50
N LYS A 13 -12.44 -96.71 -25.28
CA LYS A 13 -12.45 -95.84 -24.08
C LYS A 13 -11.33 -94.80 -24.10
N LYS A 14 -10.14 -95.16 -24.63
CA LYS A 14 -9.04 -94.21 -24.82
C LYS A 14 -9.40 -93.16 -25.88
N LYS A 15 -9.94 -93.55 -27.05
CA LYS A 15 -10.38 -92.59 -28.08
C LYS A 15 -11.55 -91.70 -27.63
N MET A 16 -12.54 -92.23 -26.89
CA MET A 16 -13.65 -91.40 -26.37
C MET A 16 -13.20 -90.46 -25.24
N GLY A 17 -12.32 -90.89 -24.33
CA GLY A 17 -11.77 -90.04 -23.28
C GLY A 17 -10.83 -88.93 -23.79
N THR A 18 -10.12 -89.16 -24.90
CA THR A 18 -9.26 -88.13 -25.53
C THR A 18 -10.07 -87.12 -26.35
N LEU A 19 -11.22 -87.50 -26.93
CA LEU A 19 -12.12 -86.60 -27.66
C LEU A 19 -13.04 -85.79 -26.72
N PHE A 20 -13.59 -86.39 -25.67
CA PHE A 20 -14.35 -85.65 -24.66
C PHE A 20 -13.47 -84.71 -23.84
N GLY A 21 -12.22 -85.09 -23.53
CA GLY A 21 -11.28 -84.23 -22.83
C GLY A 21 -10.84 -83.00 -23.64
N SER A 22 -10.80 -83.07 -24.98
CA SER A 22 -10.47 -81.91 -25.82
C SER A 22 -11.64 -80.92 -25.93
N CYS A 23 -12.85 -81.40 -26.18
CA CYS A 23 -14.03 -80.51 -26.24
C CYS A 23 -14.38 -79.91 -24.87
N GLU A 24 -14.18 -80.65 -23.77
CA GLU A 24 -14.40 -80.13 -22.41
C GLU A 24 -13.33 -79.10 -22.02
N ALA A 25 -12.06 -79.31 -22.40
CA ALA A 25 -11.00 -78.33 -22.20
C ALA A 25 -11.20 -77.05 -23.04
N GLU A 26 -11.67 -77.19 -24.29
CA GLU A 26 -12.01 -76.05 -25.17
C GLU A 26 -13.16 -75.22 -24.58
N LEU A 27 -14.20 -75.87 -24.03
CA LEU A 27 -15.29 -75.17 -23.36
C LEU A 27 -14.83 -74.47 -22.07
N GLN A 28 -13.98 -75.12 -21.27
CA GLN A 28 -13.39 -74.52 -20.06
C GLN A 28 -12.52 -73.30 -20.41
N GLU A 29 -11.74 -73.37 -21.49
CA GLU A 29 -10.93 -72.25 -21.95
C GLU A 29 -11.81 -71.10 -22.48
N LEU A 30 -12.90 -71.39 -23.19
CA LEU A 30 -13.88 -70.37 -23.59
C LEU A 30 -14.56 -69.70 -22.39
N MET A 31 -14.97 -70.48 -21.38
CA MET A 31 -15.51 -69.92 -20.14
C MET A 31 -14.50 -69.03 -19.44
N ARG A 32 -13.24 -69.47 -19.33
CA ARG A 32 -12.15 -68.68 -18.74
C ARG A 32 -11.92 -67.37 -19.53
N GLN A 33 -11.99 -67.41 -20.85
CA GLN A 33 -11.89 -66.22 -21.70
C GLN A 33 -13.07 -65.27 -21.51
N ILE A 34 -14.29 -65.80 -21.38
CA ILE A 34 -15.50 -65.01 -21.07
C ILE A 34 -15.36 -64.36 -19.68
N ASP A 35 -14.91 -65.09 -18.67
CA ASP A 35 -14.71 -64.56 -17.32
C ASP A 35 -13.68 -63.44 -17.30
N ILE A 36 -12.54 -63.62 -17.99
CA ILE A 36 -11.51 -62.57 -18.13
C ILE A 36 -12.07 -61.35 -18.86
N MET A 37 -12.84 -61.55 -19.94
CA MET A 37 -13.46 -60.46 -20.68
C MET A 37 -14.51 -59.72 -19.82
N LEU A 38 -15.33 -60.45 -19.07
CA LEU A 38 -16.34 -59.87 -18.19
C LEU A 38 -15.69 -59.09 -17.04
N GLU A 39 -14.63 -59.63 -16.44
CA GLU A 39 -13.88 -58.93 -15.38
C GLU A 39 -13.15 -57.70 -15.94
N HIS A 40 -12.58 -57.80 -17.14
CA HIS A 40 -11.99 -56.64 -17.82
C HIS A 40 -13.03 -55.57 -18.11
N LYS A 41 -14.21 -55.94 -18.65
CA LYS A 41 -15.29 -54.97 -18.89
C LYS A 41 -15.79 -54.38 -17.59
N LYS A 42 -16.00 -55.19 -16.55
CA LYS A 42 -16.43 -54.73 -15.24
C LYS A 42 -15.45 -53.74 -14.62
N SER A 43 -14.15 -54.02 -14.64
CA SER A 43 -13.12 -53.09 -14.16
C SER A 43 -13.05 -51.81 -15.00
N GLU A 44 -13.25 -51.89 -16.33
CA GLU A 44 -13.42 -50.68 -17.16
C GLU A 44 -14.64 -49.86 -16.72
N TRP A 45 -15.81 -50.49 -16.52
CA TRP A 45 -17.03 -49.81 -16.06
C TRP A 45 -16.85 -49.19 -14.68
N GLU A 46 -16.20 -49.89 -13.76
CA GLU A 46 -15.88 -49.38 -12.41
C GLU A 46 -14.96 -48.16 -12.52
N ALA A 47 -13.88 -48.21 -13.29
CA ALA A 47 -12.99 -47.08 -13.51
C ALA A 47 -13.70 -45.88 -14.18
N HIS A 48 -14.57 -46.12 -15.16
CA HIS A 48 -15.38 -45.07 -15.77
C HIS A 48 -16.38 -44.47 -14.77
N THR A 49 -16.96 -45.28 -13.89
CA THR A 49 -17.90 -44.82 -12.86
C THR A 49 -17.18 -43.99 -11.80
N GLU A 50 -15.98 -44.41 -11.37
CA GLU A 50 -15.14 -43.66 -10.44
C GLU A 50 -14.69 -42.33 -11.01
N THR A 51 -14.26 -42.28 -12.28
CA THR A 51 -13.89 -41.02 -12.94
C THR A 51 -15.09 -40.07 -13.06
N LEU A 52 -16.28 -40.56 -13.41
CA LEU A 52 -17.49 -39.74 -13.42
C LEU A 52 -17.88 -39.24 -12.02
N ASN A 53 -17.76 -40.09 -11.00
CA ASN A 53 -18.04 -39.72 -9.61
C ASN A 53 -17.10 -38.63 -9.10
N THR A 54 -15.79 -38.74 -9.37
CA THR A 54 -14.82 -37.70 -8.99
C THR A 54 -15.07 -36.38 -9.71
N LEU A 55 -15.43 -36.42 -11.01
CA LEU A 55 -15.82 -35.22 -11.76
C LEU A 55 -17.10 -34.58 -11.20
N LEU A 56 -18.10 -35.38 -10.81
CA LEU A 56 -19.32 -34.88 -10.20
C LEU A 56 -19.03 -34.20 -8.85
N GLN A 57 -18.23 -34.82 -8.00
CA GLN A 57 -17.81 -34.24 -6.71
C GLN A 57 -17.08 -32.90 -6.89
N LEU A 58 -16.20 -32.80 -7.88
CA LEU A 58 -15.52 -31.55 -8.21
C LEU A 58 -16.53 -30.47 -8.63
N ARG A 59 -17.51 -30.82 -9.46
CA ARG A 59 -18.58 -29.89 -9.88
C ARG A 59 -19.47 -29.46 -8.72
N ASP A 60 -19.80 -30.36 -7.80
CA ASP A 60 -20.57 -30.02 -6.60
C ASP A 60 -19.79 -29.08 -5.68
N GLN A 61 -18.47 -29.27 -5.55
CA GLN A 61 -17.59 -28.35 -4.84
C GLN A 61 -17.54 -26.97 -5.51
N GLU A 62 -17.36 -26.91 -6.83
CA GLU A 62 -17.40 -25.66 -7.60
C GLU A 62 -18.74 -24.93 -7.42
N LEU A 63 -19.86 -25.66 -7.49
CA LEU A 63 -21.20 -25.10 -7.29
C LEU A 63 -21.40 -24.60 -5.85
N SER A 64 -20.93 -25.33 -4.84
CA SER A 64 -21.04 -24.89 -3.45
C SER A 64 -20.20 -23.62 -3.17
N THR A 65 -18.99 -23.54 -3.73
CA THR A 65 -18.15 -22.35 -3.60
C THR A 65 -18.73 -21.15 -4.35
N ALA A 66 -19.32 -21.36 -5.53
CA ALA A 66 -20.05 -20.32 -6.26
C ALA A 66 -21.27 -19.82 -5.48
N ARG A 67 -22.09 -20.72 -4.92
CA ARG A 67 -23.26 -20.38 -4.10
C ARG A 67 -22.88 -19.57 -2.86
N THR A 68 -21.88 -20.01 -2.11
CA THR A 68 -21.42 -19.27 -0.92
C THR A 68 -20.86 -17.89 -1.29
N ARG A 69 -20.21 -17.74 -2.45
CA ARG A 69 -19.78 -16.44 -2.96
C ARG A 69 -20.97 -15.55 -3.31
N GLU A 70 -21.98 -16.09 -3.99
CA GLU A 70 -23.21 -15.39 -4.33
C GLU A 70 -23.96 -14.92 -3.07
N GLU A 71 -24.06 -15.76 -2.04
CA GLU A 71 -24.68 -15.42 -0.76
C GLU A 71 -23.98 -14.24 -0.07
N ARG A 72 -22.64 -14.21 -0.07
CA ARG A 72 -21.86 -13.09 0.47
C ARG A 72 -22.11 -11.80 -0.31
N LEU A 73 -22.07 -11.85 -1.63
CA LEU A 73 -22.37 -10.69 -2.49
C LEU A 73 -23.79 -10.19 -2.26
N ASN A 74 -24.77 -11.10 -2.12
CA ASN A 74 -26.14 -10.75 -1.80
C ASN A 74 -26.27 -10.10 -0.40
N GLN A 75 -25.50 -10.55 0.60
CA GLN A 75 -25.45 -9.90 1.91
C GLN A 75 -24.86 -8.49 1.82
N GLU A 76 -23.78 -8.31 1.06
CA GLU A 76 -23.16 -7.01 0.81
C GLU A 76 -24.13 -6.05 0.12
N ILE A 77 -24.79 -6.49 -0.96
CA ILE A 77 -25.83 -5.72 -1.67
C ILE A 77 -26.95 -5.29 -0.71
N ARG A 78 -27.41 -6.18 0.19
CA ARG A 78 -28.44 -5.81 1.19
C ARG A 78 -27.93 -4.74 2.16
N SER A 79 -26.68 -4.85 2.61
CA SER A 79 -26.07 -3.87 3.50
C SER A 79 -25.91 -2.50 2.82
N LEU A 80 -25.45 -2.48 1.57
CA LEU A 80 -25.32 -1.27 0.77
C LEU A 80 -26.68 -0.61 0.49
N ARG A 81 -27.72 -1.41 0.17
CA ARG A 81 -29.08 -0.89 0.00
C ARG A 81 -29.62 -0.27 1.28
N LYS A 82 -29.35 -0.88 2.44
CA LYS A 82 -29.74 -0.33 3.74
C LYS A 82 -29.02 1.00 4.02
N GLN A 83 -27.71 1.06 3.81
CA GLN A 83 -26.94 2.29 3.98
C GLN A 83 -27.41 3.39 3.03
N LEU A 84 -27.71 3.05 1.77
CA LEU A 84 -28.26 4.00 0.81
C LEU A 84 -29.60 4.57 1.29
N ALA A 85 -30.51 3.72 1.78
CA ALA A 85 -31.79 4.16 2.31
C ALA A 85 -31.64 5.09 3.53
N GLU A 86 -30.73 4.76 4.46
CA GLU A 86 -30.42 5.59 5.63
C GLU A 86 -29.83 6.96 5.22
N GLN A 87 -28.93 6.99 4.22
CA GLN A 87 -28.39 8.23 3.68
C GLN A 87 -29.47 9.06 2.97
N GLU A 88 -30.34 8.42 2.19
CA GLU A 88 -31.49 9.10 1.56
C GLU A 88 -32.43 9.71 2.60
N GLU A 89 -32.74 9.00 3.68
CA GLU A 89 -33.58 9.51 4.77
C GLU A 89 -32.92 10.67 5.53
N SER A 90 -31.62 10.58 5.82
CA SER A 90 -30.86 11.68 6.41
C SER A 90 -30.87 12.92 5.50
N ASN A 91 -30.67 12.73 4.20
CA ASN A 91 -30.68 13.82 3.23
C ASN A 91 -32.07 14.44 3.10
N ARG A 92 -33.14 13.62 3.03
CA ARG A 92 -34.53 14.11 3.04
C ARG A 92 -34.82 14.92 4.30
N SER A 93 -34.34 14.49 5.47
CA SER A 93 -34.50 15.23 6.73
C SER A 93 -33.80 16.59 6.68
N LYS A 94 -32.55 16.64 6.20
CA LYS A 94 -31.82 17.91 6.00
C LYS A 94 -32.53 18.84 5.01
N THR A 95 -33.05 18.29 3.91
CA THR A 95 -33.83 19.07 2.94
C THR A 95 -35.08 19.65 3.58
N MET A 96 -35.85 18.87 4.36
CA MET A 96 -37.02 19.37 5.10
C MET A 96 -36.63 20.46 6.12
N GLU A 97 -35.50 20.33 6.80
CA GLU A 97 -34.98 21.37 7.68
C GLU A 97 -34.65 22.67 6.92
N TYR A 98 -33.98 22.57 5.77
CA TYR A 98 -33.67 23.73 4.93
C TYR A 98 -34.93 24.38 4.36
N GLU A 99 -35.93 23.60 3.93
CA GLU A 99 -37.23 24.11 3.50
C GLU A 99 -37.95 24.85 4.64
N SER A 100 -37.90 24.31 5.86
CA SER A 100 -38.46 24.98 7.03
C SER A 100 -37.75 26.31 7.33
N GLN A 101 -36.42 26.36 7.23
CA GLN A 101 -35.65 27.60 7.40
C GLN A 101 -35.99 28.61 6.31
N LEU A 102 -36.10 28.18 5.05
CA LEU A 102 -36.49 29.03 3.92
C LEU A 102 -37.88 29.64 4.15
N ALA A 103 -38.85 28.84 4.62
CA ALA A 103 -40.19 29.33 4.94
C ALA A 103 -40.17 30.38 6.05
N ARG A 104 -39.34 30.20 7.09
CA ARG A 104 -39.16 31.20 8.17
C ARG A 104 -38.60 32.52 7.62
N PHE A 105 -37.57 32.45 6.77
CA PHE A 105 -37.02 33.66 6.15
C PHE A 105 -38.03 34.36 5.25
N GLN A 106 -38.84 33.62 4.49
CA GLN A 106 -39.93 34.19 3.70
C GLN A 106 -40.95 34.91 4.58
N GLU A 107 -41.32 34.32 5.73
CA GLU A 107 -42.20 34.98 6.70
C GLU A 107 -41.57 36.26 7.26
N GLU A 108 -40.31 36.22 7.67
CA GLU A 108 -39.59 37.39 8.21
C GLU A 108 -39.49 38.51 7.17
N LEU A 109 -39.16 38.19 5.92
CA LEU A 109 -39.17 39.14 4.81
C LEU A 109 -40.57 39.73 4.59
N SER A 110 -41.61 38.91 4.67
CA SER A 110 -43.00 39.39 4.55
C SER A 110 -43.38 40.35 5.70
N ARG A 111 -42.90 40.08 6.92
CA ARG A 111 -43.10 40.95 8.09
C ARG A 111 -42.32 42.24 7.93
N LEU A 112 -41.07 42.18 7.50
CA LEU A 112 -40.21 43.34 7.27
C LEU A 112 -40.78 44.24 6.16
N LYS A 113 -41.27 43.65 5.07
CA LYS A 113 -41.96 44.40 4.01
C LYS A 113 -43.17 45.16 4.56
N LYS A 114 -44.00 44.50 5.39
CA LYS A 114 -45.16 45.14 6.05
C LYS A 114 -44.75 46.25 7.01
N THR A 115 -43.67 46.09 7.79
CA THR A 115 -43.20 47.13 8.72
C THR A 115 -42.61 48.32 7.96
N TYR A 116 -41.87 48.06 6.89
CA TYR A 116 -41.34 49.10 6.00
C TYR A 116 -42.47 49.92 5.36
N GLU A 117 -43.48 49.27 4.78
CA GLU A 117 -44.66 49.96 4.24
C GLU A 117 -45.39 50.80 5.29
N LYS A 118 -45.49 50.33 6.54
CA LYS A 118 -46.09 51.10 7.65
C LYS A 118 -45.28 52.35 7.98
N VAL A 119 -43.95 52.25 8.02
CA VAL A 119 -43.06 53.38 8.28
C VAL A 119 -43.12 54.39 7.13
N GLN A 120 -43.11 53.92 5.89
CA GLN A 120 -43.26 54.76 4.70
C GLN A 120 -44.58 55.54 4.77
N ARG A 121 -45.72 54.89 5.05
CA ARG A 121 -47.01 55.57 5.23
C ARG A 121 -47.01 56.58 6.38
N ARG A 122 -46.25 56.32 7.45
CA ARG A 122 -46.12 57.24 8.60
C ARG A 122 -45.28 58.47 8.25
N HIS A 123 -44.19 58.32 7.49
CA HIS A 123 -43.40 59.43 6.97
C HIS A 123 -44.27 60.39 6.15
N HIS A 124 -45.03 59.86 5.19
CA HIS A 124 -45.96 60.64 4.38
C HIS A 124 -47.06 61.35 5.20
N ARG A 125 -47.43 60.82 6.37
CA ARG A 125 -48.39 61.46 7.29
C ARG A 125 -47.77 62.55 8.16
N LEU A 126 -46.49 62.40 8.54
CA LEU A 126 -45.77 63.36 9.38
C LEU A 126 -45.28 64.57 8.58
N GLU A 127 -44.95 64.40 7.29
CA GLU A 127 -44.76 65.54 6.36
C GLU A 127 -45.98 66.47 6.27
N MET A 128 -47.18 65.98 6.61
CA MET A 128 -48.42 66.76 6.54
C MET A 128 -48.82 67.48 7.84
N LYS A 129 -48.12 67.28 8.97
CA LYS A 129 -48.51 67.86 10.26
C LYS A 129 -47.31 68.21 11.14
N SER A 130 -46.95 69.50 11.17
CA SER A 130 -46.04 70.06 12.18
C SER A 130 -46.55 71.42 12.70
N SER A 131 -47.01 71.48 13.96
CA SER A 131 -46.73 72.57 14.91
C SER A 131 -47.51 72.42 16.24
N SER A 132 -46.80 72.69 17.36
CA SER A 132 -47.30 73.21 18.66
C SER A 132 -47.63 72.24 19.82
N GLU A 133 -46.71 71.36 20.25
CA GLU A 133 -46.82 70.70 21.58
C GLU A 133 -45.47 70.22 22.16
N ASP A 134 -44.36 70.91 21.87
CA ASP A 134 -43.05 70.26 21.75
C ASP A 134 -42.32 69.87 23.05
N ASP A 135 -42.30 70.63 24.15
CA ASP A 135 -41.34 70.29 25.24
C ASP A 135 -41.77 69.12 26.15
N ARG A 136 -43.07 68.99 26.48
CA ARG A 136 -43.56 67.85 27.29
C ARG A 136 -43.65 66.56 26.46
N THR A 137 -43.88 66.69 25.17
CA THR A 137 -43.86 65.57 24.22
C THR A 137 -42.44 65.16 23.86
N GLU A 138 -41.46 66.08 23.92
CA GLU A 138 -40.04 65.79 23.67
C GLU A 138 -39.42 64.95 24.79
N VAL A 139 -39.66 65.29 26.05
CA VAL A 139 -39.19 64.45 27.18
C VAL A 139 -39.80 63.06 27.09
N THR A 140 -41.10 62.94 26.86
CA THR A 140 -41.76 61.63 26.70
C THR A 140 -41.29 60.89 25.44
N ARG A 141 -40.93 61.59 24.36
CA ARG A 141 -40.32 61.03 23.15
C ARG A 141 -38.92 60.48 23.41
N LEU A 142 -38.08 61.21 24.13
CA LEU A 142 -36.73 60.79 24.50
C LEU A 142 -36.76 59.64 25.52
N THR A 143 -37.66 59.66 26.50
CA THR A 143 -37.87 58.54 27.42
C THR A 143 -38.29 57.28 26.67
N ARG A 144 -39.22 57.39 25.71
CA ARG A 144 -39.61 56.26 24.85
C ARG A 144 -38.45 55.75 24.00
N ARG A 145 -37.59 56.65 23.49
CA ARG A 145 -36.42 56.28 22.68
C ARG A 145 -35.34 55.57 23.50
N LEU A 146 -35.11 56.01 24.74
CA LEU A 146 -34.23 55.30 25.68
C LEU A 146 -34.75 53.91 25.98
N GLU A 147 -36.06 53.75 26.17
CA GLU A 147 -36.66 52.43 26.40
C GLU A 147 -36.56 51.51 25.17
N GLU A 148 -36.68 52.05 23.95
CA GLU A 148 -36.39 51.31 22.71
C GLU A 148 -34.92 50.83 22.63
N PHE A 149 -33.95 51.67 23.05
CA PHE A 149 -32.54 51.27 23.10
C PHE A 149 -32.28 50.22 24.19
N ARG A 150 -32.93 50.33 25.36
CA ARG A 150 -32.87 49.30 26.41
C ARG A 150 -33.39 47.97 25.89
N GLN A 151 -34.55 47.97 25.22
CA GLN A 151 -35.12 46.75 24.65
C GLN A 151 -34.20 46.14 23.58
N LYS A 152 -33.64 46.96 22.69
CA LYS A 152 -32.66 46.48 21.70
C LYS A 152 -31.40 45.91 22.36
N SER A 153 -30.89 46.55 23.41
CA SER A 153 -29.75 46.03 24.16
C SER A 153 -30.05 44.66 24.77
N LEU A 154 -31.26 44.47 25.33
CA LEU A 154 -31.69 43.16 25.83
C LEU A 154 -31.83 42.12 24.71
N ASP A 155 -32.32 42.51 23.54
CA ASP A 155 -32.45 41.60 22.40
C ASP A 155 -31.09 41.20 21.81
N TRP A 156 -30.13 42.14 21.75
CA TRP A 156 -28.74 41.84 21.39
C TRP A 156 -28.06 40.94 22.42
N GLU A 157 -28.32 41.15 23.70
CA GLU A 157 -27.79 40.30 24.77
C GLU A 157 -28.33 38.86 24.67
N LYS A 158 -29.63 38.69 24.39
CA LYS A 158 -30.22 37.38 24.11
C LYS A 158 -29.58 36.72 22.88
N GLN A 159 -29.38 37.49 21.80
CA GLN A 159 -28.78 36.96 20.58
C GLN A 159 -27.32 36.57 20.80
N ARG A 160 -26.55 37.35 21.58
CA ARG A 160 -25.18 37.01 22.01
C ARG A 160 -25.16 35.68 22.78
N LEU A 161 -26.08 35.50 23.73
CA LEU A 161 -26.17 34.27 24.52
C LEU A 161 -26.50 33.05 23.64
N LEU A 162 -27.41 33.20 22.67
CA LEU A 162 -27.72 32.14 21.71
C LEU A 162 -26.51 31.74 20.87
N TYR A 163 -25.76 32.72 20.35
CA TYR A 163 -24.52 32.42 19.62
C TYR A 163 -23.46 31.80 20.51
N GLN A 164 -23.32 32.26 21.75
CA GLN A 164 -22.39 31.66 22.71
C GLN A 164 -22.75 30.19 22.98
N GLN A 165 -24.04 29.87 23.14
CA GLN A 165 -24.51 28.50 23.31
C GLN A 165 -24.26 27.66 22.05
N GLN A 166 -24.47 28.20 20.85
CA GLN A 166 -24.19 27.51 19.59
C GLN A 166 -22.69 27.22 19.43
N VAL A 167 -21.83 28.18 19.73
CA VAL A 167 -20.37 27.98 19.69
C VAL A 167 -19.96 26.93 20.71
N ALA A 168 -20.49 26.97 21.94
CA ALA A 168 -20.20 25.95 22.95
C ALA A 168 -20.64 24.54 22.51
N ALA A 169 -21.79 24.40 21.85
CA ALA A 169 -22.27 23.14 21.30
C ALA A 169 -21.38 22.62 20.15
N LEU A 170 -20.99 23.51 19.22
CA LEU A 170 -20.07 23.16 18.13
C LEU A 170 -18.68 22.79 18.64
N GLU A 171 -18.17 23.48 19.67
CA GLU A 171 -16.93 23.12 20.33
C GLU A 171 -17.01 21.77 21.03
N ALA A 172 -18.12 21.46 21.71
CA ALA A 172 -18.34 20.15 22.31
C ALA A 172 -18.36 19.06 21.23
N GLN A 173 -19.06 19.27 20.11
CA GLN A 173 -19.06 18.34 18.98
C GLN A 173 -17.65 18.15 18.40
N ARG A 174 -16.89 19.24 18.21
CA ARG A 174 -15.49 19.17 17.74
C ARG A 174 -14.62 18.37 18.70
N ARG A 175 -14.78 18.54 20.02
CA ARG A 175 -14.06 17.74 21.03
C ARG A 175 -14.40 16.25 20.92
N THR A 176 -15.68 15.90 20.80
CA THR A 176 -16.08 14.48 20.65
C THR A 176 -15.54 13.85 19.36
N LEU A 177 -15.52 14.59 18.25
CA LEU A 177 -14.93 14.11 17.00
C LEU A 177 -13.41 13.96 17.12
N ALA A 178 -12.73 14.88 17.80
CA ALA A 178 -11.30 14.79 18.07
C ALA A 178 -10.96 13.53 18.90
N GLU A 179 -11.71 13.27 19.97
CA GLU A 179 -11.58 12.06 20.77
C GLU A 179 -11.83 10.77 19.96
N GLN A 180 -12.78 10.79 19.02
CA GLN A 180 -12.99 9.66 18.11
C GLN A 180 -11.81 9.47 17.17
N THR A 181 -11.27 10.53 16.59
CA THR A 181 -10.09 10.44 15.70
C THR A 181 -8.85 9.95 16.44
N GLU A 182 -8.67 10.36 17.70
CA GLU A 182 -7.58 9.87 18.56
C GLU A 182 -7.71 8.37 18.82
N LYS A 183 -8.91 7.88 19.17
CA LYS A 183 -9.17 6.45 19.35
C LYS A 183 -8.88 5.63 18.08
N TYR A 184 -9.33 6.09 16.91
CA TYR A 184 -9.03 5.40 15.65
C TYR A 184 -7.53 5.39 15.33
N GLN A 185 -6.83 6.48 15.65
CA GLN A 185 -5.39 6.57 15.48
C GLN A 185 -4.65 5.60 16.40
N GLU A 186 -5.03 5.53 17.68
CA GLU A 186 -4.49 4.56 18.65
C GLU A 186 -4.76 3.11 18.23
N GLU A 187 -5.99 2.78 17.84
CA GLU A 187 -6.34 1.45 17.33
C GLU A 187 -5.52 1.08 16.09
N SER A 188 -5.32 2.02 15.17
CA SER A 188 -4.49 1.83 13.99
C SER A 188 -3.02 1.62 14.36
N GLN A 189 -2.48 2.38 15.32
CA GLN A 189 -1.11 2.22 15.81
C GLN A 189 -0.93 0.87 16.51
N ASN A 190 -1.88 0.45 17.34
CA ASN A 190 -1.88 -0.85 17.99
C ASN A 190 -1.92 -2.00 16.97
N ARG A 191 -2.78 -1.89 15.95
CA ARG A 191 -2.83 -2.87 14.86
C ARG A 191 -1.52 -2.93 14.08
N LYS A 192 -0.91 -1.77 13.79
CA LYS A 192 0.40 -1.70 13.13
C LYS A 192 1.48 -2.39 13.97
N HIS A 193 1.56 -2.09 15.26
CA HIS A 193 2.52 -2.70 16.17
C HIS A 193 2.33 -4.23 16.28
N MET A 194 1.09 -4.71 16.39
CA MET A 194 0.80 -6.16 16.38
C MET A 194 1.22 -6.84 15.07
N LEU A 195 1.01 -6.19 13.93
CA LEU A 195 1.46 -6.71 12.63
C LEU A 195 2.99 -6.75 12.52
N GLU A 196 3.67 -5.71 13.03
CA GLU A 196 5.15 -5.69 13.07
C GLU A 196 5.69 -6.80 13.98
N GLN A 197 5.08 -7.03 15.15
CA GLN A 197 5.47 -8.11 16.05
C GLN A 197 5.26 -9.51 15.44
N THR A 198 4.11 -9.76 14.81
CA THR A 198 3.84 -11.04 14.14
C THR A 198 4.74 -11.27 12.92
N SER A 199 5.05 -10.21 12.17
CA SER A 199 6.02 -10.26 11.06
C SER A 199 7.43 -10.60 11.56
N LEU A 200 7.88 -9.99 12.66
CA LEU A 200 9.16 -10.31 13.30
C LEU A 200 9.20 -11.76 13.80
N ALA A 201 8.14 -12.23 14.45
CA ALA A 201 8.02 -13.61 14.89
C ALA A 201 8.12 -14.58 13.69
N GLY A 202 7.35 -14.34 12.63
CA GLY A 202 7.40 -15.15 11.41
C GLY A 202 8.77 -15.14 10.73
N ARG A 203 9.47 -13.99 10.69
CA ARG A 203 10.86 -13.91 10.19
C ARG A 203 11.82 -14.75 11.02
N SER A 204 11.70 -14.72 12.35
CA SER A 204 12.55 -15.51 13.24
C SER A 204 12.29 -17.02 13.10
N GLU A 205 11.03 -17.43 12.92
CA GLU A 205 10.65 -18.82 12.67
C GLU A 205 11.20 -19.31 11.32
N LEU A 206 11.05 -18.51 10.27
CA LEU A 206 11.61 -18.82 8.95
C LEU A 206 13.14 -18.96 9.01
N GLN A 207 13.83 -18.06 9.71
CA GLN A 207 15.28 -18.18 9.92
C GLN A 207 15.66 -19.46 10.67
N HIS A 208 14.91 -19.81 11.72
CA HIS A 208 15.14 -21.05 12.47
C HIS A 208 14.90 -22.29 11.62
N LEU A 209 13.82 -22.34 10.83
CA LEU A 209 13.52 -23.43 9.91
C LEU A 209 14.56 -23.53 8.80
N SER A 210 14.98 -22.40 8.22
CA SER A 210 16.04 -22.34 7.22
C SER A 210 17.36 -22.87 7.78
N GLY A 211 17.71 -22.51 9.01
CA GLY A 211 18.90 -23.04 9.69
C GLY A 211 18.80 -24.55 9.97
N ARG A 212 17.61 -25.05 10.33
CA ARG A 212 17.38 -26.51 10.49
C ARG A 212 17.51 -27.25 9.16
N LEU A 213 16.97 -26.70 8.08
CA LEU A 213 17.08 -27.27 6.74
C LEU A 213 18.53 -27.30 6.26
N LEU A 214 19.28 -26.21 6.46
CA LEU A 214 20.70 -26.18 6.10
C LEU A 214 21.49 -27.28 6.82
N ARG A 215 21.32 -27.41 8.14
CA ARG A 215 21.98 -28.48 8.92
C ARG A 215 21.56 -29.89 8.48
N ALA A 216 20.29 -30.09 8.16
CA ALA A 216 19.81 -31.36 7.64
C ALA A 216 20.43 -31.67 6.27
N ASN A 217 20.55 -30.66 5.41
CA ASN A 217 21.19 -30.78 4.10
C ASN A 217 22.68 -31.09 4.22
N ASP A 218 23.41 -30.42 5.10
CA ASP A 218 24.82 -30.71 5.38
C ASP A 218 24.99 -32.15 5.89
N SER A 219 24.08 -32.61 6.76
CA SER A 219 24.06 -34.00 7.24
C SER A 219 23.74 -35.01 6.13
N LEU A 220 22.90 -34.65 5.16
CA LEU A 220 22.62 -35.49 3.99
C LEU A 220 23.85 -35.58 3.10
N GLY A 221 24.51 -34.45 2.81
CA GLY A 221 25.77 -34.44 2.04
C GLY A 221 26.84 -35.34 2.68
N ALA A 222 27.01 -35.29 4.00
CA ALA A 222 27.92 -36.20 4.70
C ALA A 222 27.53 -37.68 4.54
N LYS A 223 26.23 -37.99 4.55
CA LYS A 223 25.73 -39.36 4.33
C LYS A 223 25.87 -39.81 2.87
N GLU A 224 25.73 -38.91 1.92
CA GLU A 224 26.00 -39.17 0.50
C GLU A 224 27.48 -39.51 0.28
N GLU A 225 28.40 -38.75 0.90
CA GLU A 225 29.83 -39.05 0.87
C GLU A 225 30.16 -40.41 1.50
N GLU A 226 29.55 -40.75 2.65
CA GLU A 226 29.68 -42.06 3.27
C GLU A 226 29.18 -43.19 2.33
N LEU A 227 28.05 -42.99 1.65
CA LEU A 227 27.49 -43.95 0.71
C LEU A 227 28.40 -44.17 -0.51
N GLU A 228 28.95 -43.11 -1.08
CA GLU A 228 29.91 -43.23 -2.19
C GLU A 228 31.20 -43.94 -1.74
N SER A 229 31.68 -43.69 -0.51
CA SER A 229 32.81 -44.43 0.04
C SER A 229 32.53 -45.93 0.17
N LEU A 230 31.36 -46.30 0.72
CA LEU A 230 30.95 -47.70 0.85
C LEU A 230 30.75 -48.36 -0.52
N LYS A 231 30.23 -47.64 -1.50
CA LYS A 231 30.07 -48.13 -2.87
C LYS A 231 31.43 -48.42 -3.51
N LEU A 232 32.41 -47.52 -3.38
CA LEU A 232 33.76 -47.74 -3.88
C LEU A 232 34.42 -48.95 -3.20
N GLN A 233 34.20 -49.12 -1.88
CA GLN A 233 34.67 -50.29 -1.14
C GLN A 233 34.01 -51.58 -1.65
N LEU A 234 32.70 -51.56 -1.92
CA LEU A 234 31.99 -52.70 -2.49
C LEU A 234 32.51 -53.05 -3.88
N GLU A 235 32.69 -52.07 -4.78
CA GLU A 235 33.26 -52.27 -6.12
C GLU A 235 34.69 -52.83 -6.08
N SER A 236 35.51 -52.35 -5.14
CA SER A 236 36.86 -52.90 -4.94
C SER A 236 36.80 -54.36 -4.48
N SER A 237 35.86 -54.70 -3.59
CA SER A 237 35.66 -56.05 -3.07
C SER A 237 35.07 -57.00 -4.13
N THR A 238 34.12 -56.55 -4.94
CA THR A 238 33.56 -57.34 -6.05
C THR A 238 34.61 -57.58 -7.12
N SER A 239 35.39 -56.57 -7.51
CA SER A 239 36.50 -56.77 -8.45
C SER A 239 37.55 -57.75 -7.90
N GLY A 240 37.81 -57.72 -6.58
CA GLY A 240 38.66 -58.67 -5.88
C GLY A 240 38.13 -60.10 -5.98
N ARG A 241 36.83 -60.27 -5.71
CA ARG A 241 36.14 -61.55 -5.85
C ARG A 241 36.18 -62.09 -7.28
N GLU A 242 35.92 -61.26 -8.28
CA GLU A 242 35.99 -61.65 -9.70
C GLU A 242 37.41 -62.08 -10.12
N ARG A 243 38.45 -61.42 -9.60
CA ARG A 243 39.85 -61.85 -9.80
C ARG A 243 40.06 -63.25 -9.23
N ALA A 244 39.64 -63.48 -7.98
CA ALA A 244 39.77 -64.79 -7.34
C ALA A 244 38.96 -65.88 -8.06
N GLU A 245 37.76 -65.58 -8.53
CA GLU A 245 36.95 -66.52 -9.32
C GLU A 245 37.63 -66.88 -10.66
N ARG A 246 38.25 -65.90 -11.34
CA ARG A 246 39.03 -66.15 -12.56
C ARG A 246 40.26 -67.03 -12.29
N GLU A 247 41.02 -66.75 -11.23
CA GLU A 247 42.18 -67.56 -10.85
C GLU A 247 41.76 -68.99 -10.50
N LEU A 248 40.64 -69.16 -9.80
CA LEU A 248 40.09 -70.46 -9.46
C LEU A 248 39.66 -71.25 -10.71
N GLU A 249 39.07 -70.59 -11.69
CA GLU A 249 38.70 -71.22 -12.96
C GLU A 249 39.94 -71.62 -13.78
N GLN A 250 40.98 -70.78 -13.81
CA GLN A 250 42.27 -71.14 -14.41
C GLN A 250 42.90 -72.36 -13.73
N ALA A 251 42.88 -72.42 -12.40
CA ALA A 251 43.38 -73.56 -11.65
C ALA A 251 42.58 -74.84 -11.96
N ARG A 252 41.25 -74.74 -12.10
CA ARG A 252 40.40 -75.88 -12.52
C ARG A 252 40.76 -76.38 -13.91
N GLN A 253 40.99 -75.47 -14.86
CA GLN A 253 41.41 -75.84 -16.22
C GLN A 253 42.78 -76.53 -16.20
N ALA A 254 43.74 -76.02 -15.44
CA ALA A 254 45.04 -76.67 -15.28
C ALA A 254 44.93 -78.07 -14.66
N ILE A 255 44.08 -78.25 -13.65
CA ILE A 255 43.80 -79.58 -13.06
C ILE A 255 43.21 -80.51 -14.11
N LYS A 256 42.30 -80.03 -14.96
CA LYS A 256 41.69 -80.84 -16.02
C LYS A 256 42.74 -81.33 -17.03
N VAL A 257 43.64 -80.44 -17.49
CA VAL A 257 44.75 -80.82 -18.38
C VAL A 257 45.65 -81.85 -17.72
N LEU A 258 46.04 -81.64 -16.46
CA LEU A 258 46.84 -82.62 -15.71
C LEU A 258 46.13 -83.97 -15.53
N GLN A 259 44.80 -84.00 -15.43
CA GLN A 259 44.02 -85.24 -15.40
C GLN A 259 44.03 -85.97 -16.75
N GLU A 260 43.92 -85.22 -17.85
CA GLU A 260 44.03 -85.74 -19.23
C GLU A 260 45.42 -86.31 -19.48
N GLU A 261 46.49 -85.56 -19.19
CA GLU A 261 47.88 -86.03 -19.29
C GLU A 261 48.12 -87.29 -18.43
N LYS A 262 47.59 -87.32 -17.21
CA LYS A 262 47.67 -88.51 -16.35
C LYS A 262 46.94 -89.71 -16.96
N ALA A 263 45.83 -89.51 -17.64
CA ALA A 263 45.09 -90.59 -18.32
C ALA A 263 45.87 -91.10 -19.54
N GLU A 264 46.48 -90.21 -20.32
CA GLU A 264 47.36 -90.56 -21.43
C GLU A 264 48.58 -91.36 -20.96
N LEU A 265 49.26 -90.90 -19.90
CA LEU A 265 50.37 -91.63 -19.29
C LEU A 265 49.95 -93.01 -18.77
N ARG A 266 48.74 -93.16 -18.23
CA ARG A 266 48.22 -94.48 -17.86
C ARG A 266 47.99 -95.36 -19.08
N ALA A 267 47.44 -94.82 -20.17
CA ALA A 267 47.21 -95.56 -21.41
C ALA A 267 48.53 -96.01 -22.05
N THR A 268 49.58 -95.19 -22.04
CA THR A 268 50.90 -95.59 -22.55
C THR A 268 51.54 -96.68 -21.68
N ILE A 269 51.46 -96.57 -20.36
CA ILE A 269 51.91 -97.63 -19.44
C ILE A 269 51.13 -98.94 -19.70
N GLN A 270 49.82 -98.86 -19.90
CA GLN A 270 49.01 -100.04 -20.22
C GLN A 270 49.44 -100.66 -21.55
N ALA A 271 49.59 -99.86 -22.61
CA ALA A 271 50.04 -100.35 -23.92
C ALA A 271 51.44 -100.99 -23.84
N HIS A 272 52.35 -100.44 -23.04
CA HIS A 272 53.65 -101.07 -22.78
C HIS A 272 53.52 -102.39 -22.01
N THR A 273 52.61 -102.46 -21.04
CA THR A 273 52.33 -103.71 -20.30
C THR A 273 51.78 -104.78 -21.23
N ASP A 274 50.78 -104.43 -22.05
CA ASP A 274 50.18 -105.32 -23.06
C ASP A 274 51.23 -105.79 -24.08
N PHE A 275 52.13 -104.89 -24.52
CA PHE A 275 53.24 -105.25 -25.40
C PHE A 275 54.22 -106.24 -24.75
N LEU A 276 54.58 -106.04 -23.48
CA LEU A 276 55.45 -106.95 -22.74
C LEU A 276 54.78 -108.31 -22.52
N GLU A 277 53.49 -108.34 -22.22
CA GLU A 277 52.71 -109.57 -22.13
C GLU A 277 52.65 -110.29 -23.48
N GLY A 278 52.39 -109.57 -24.58
CA GLY A 278 52.43 -110.10 -25.94
C GLY A 278 53.81 -110.66 -26.32
N SER A 279 54.89 -109.95 -25.97
CA SER A 279 56.28 -110.40 -26.18
C SER A 279 56.61 -111.65 -25.35
N LYS A 280 56.12 -111.72 -24.10
CA LYS A 280 56.25 -112.91 -23.25
C LYS A 280 55.47 -114.09 -23.83
N ALA A 281 54.23 -113.89 -24.27
CA ALA A 281 53.42 -114.91 -24.94
C ALA A 281 54.08 -115.40 -26.23
N GLN A 282 54.68 -114.51 -27.02
CA GLN A 282 55.46 -114.87 -28.21
C GLN A 282 56.71 -115.66 -27.84
N LYS A 283 57.42 -115.28 -26.77
CA LYS A 283 58.55 -116.06 -26.25
C LYS A 283 58.11 -117.46 -25.83
N ASP A 284 56.98 -117.59 -25.16
CA ASP A 284 56.42 -118.88 -24.73
C ASP A 284 55.96 -119.73 -25.93
N GLU A 285 55.38 -119.11 -26.97
CA GLU A 285 55.06 -119.75 -28.26
C GLU A 285 56.32 -120.25 -28.96
N LEU A 286 57.36 -119.41 -29.05
CA LEU A 286 58.65 -119.82 -29.61
C LEU A 286 59.31 -120.91 -28.78
N HIS A 287 59.19 -120.91 -27.45
CA HIS A 287 59.67 -122.02 -26.63
C HIS A 287 58.88 -123.30 -26.91
N ARG A 288 57.56 -123.23 -27.07
CA ARG A 288 56.72 -124.37 -27.47
C ARG A 288 57.05 -124.88 -28.86
N GLU A 289 57.30 -123.98 -29.81
CA GLU A 289 57.76 -124.32 -31.15
C GLU A 289 59.17 -124.92 -31.14
N VAL A 290 60.09 -124.42 -30.33
CA VAL A 290 61.40 -125.04 -30.14
C VAL A 290 61.26 -126.43 -29.55
N LEU A 291 60.40 -126.63 -28.53
CA LEU A 291 60.11 -127.97 -28.00
C LEU A 291 59.51 -128.88 -29.08
N ARG A 292 58.53 -128.38 -29.87
CA ARG A 292 57.92 -129.11 -30.98
C ARG A 292 58.94 -129.45 -32.06
N VAL A 293 59.83 -128.52 -32.42
CA VAL A 293 60.89 -128.70 -33.40
C VAL A 293 61.96 -129.63 -32.85
N SER A 294 62.28 -129.60 -31.56
CA SER A 294 63.18 -130.56 -30.90
C SER A 294 62.58 -131.96 -30.86
N ASP A 295 61.29 -132.11 -30.55
CA ASP A 295 60.57 -133.38 -30.64
C ASP A 295 60.47 -133.85 -32.09
N GLN A 296 60.21 -132.95 -33.06
CA GLN A 296 60.26 -133.26 -34.48
C GLN A 296 61.66 -133.58 -34.96
N LEU A 297 62.71 -132.99 -34.40
CA LEU A 297 64.10 -133.34 -34.67
C LEU A 297 64.40 -134.72 -34.09
N ARG A 298 63.89 -135.05 -32.90
CA ARG A 298 63.98 -136.40 -32.33
C ARG A 298 63.22 -137.42 -33.17
N ASP A 299 62.02 -137.08 -33.63
CA ASP A 299 61.21 -137.90 -34.52
C ASP A 299 61.78 -137.95 -35.93
N ARG A 300 62.48 -136.90 -36.40
CA ARG A 300 63.25 -136.87 -37.64
C ARG A 300 64.57 -137.60 -37.47
N GLU A 301 65.22 -137.66 -36.32
CA GLU A 301 66.37 -138.52 -36.04
C GLU A 301 65.95 -139.99 -35.96
N ASN A 302 64.74 -140.25 -35.44
CA ASN A 302 64.11 -141.57 -35.44
C ASN A 302 63.59 -141.96 -36.84
N SER A 303 63.08 -140.99 -37.62
CA SER A 303 62.64 -141.17 -39.00
C SER A 303 63.81 -141.14 -40.00
N ILE A 304 64.92 -140.46 -39.75
CA ILE A 304 66.15 -140.53 -40.57
C ILE A 304 66.75 -141.93 -40.42
N ARG A 305 66.67 -142.53 -39.22
CA ARG A 305 66.93 -143.96 -39.02
C ARG A 305 65.94 -144.91 -39.69
N SER A 306 64.74 -144.44 -40.09
CA SER A 306 63.68 -145.26 -40.70
C SER A 306 63.33 -144.87 -42.16
N LEU A 307 63.94 -143.81 -42.71
CA LEU A 307 63.68 -143.23 -44.04
C LEU A 307 64.93 -143.16 -44.92
N GLU A 308 66.12 -143.56 -44.44
CA GLU A 308 67.16 -144.11 -45.33
C GLU A 308 66.67 -145.42 -46.00
N GLU A 309 65.64 -146.05 -45.45
CA GLU A 309 65.11 -147.34 -45.90
C GLU A 309 64.02 -147.24 -46.99
N ARG A 310 63.55 -146.04 -47.36
CA ARG A 310 62.46 -145.90 -48.35
C ARG A 310 62.52 -144.61 -49.16
N LEU A 311 63.36 -144.66 -50.20
CA LEU A 311 63.07 -144.27 -51.59
C LEU A 311 62.04 -143.14 -51.90
N LYS A 312 62.53 -142.10 -52.60
CA LYS A 312 62.07 -141.50 -53.88
C LYS A 312 60.64 -140.92 -54.06
N GLN A 313 60.63 -139.67 -54.59
CA GLN A 313 59.69 -139.05 -55.59
C GLN A 313 58.29 -138.57 -55.12
N THR A 314 57.63 -137.46 -55.55
CA THR A 314 57.90 -136.20 -56.28
C THR A 314 56.65 -135.28 -56.20
N ARG A 315 56.84 -133.94 -56.19
CA ARG A 315 56.13 -132.82 -56.92
C ARG A 315 54.61 -132.49 -56.81
N LEU A 316 54.37 -131.21 -56.44
CA LEU A 316 53.74 -130.05 -57.13
C LEU A 316 52.21 -129.87 -57.38
N SER A 317 51.88 -128.56 -57.36
CA SER A 317 50.89 -127.78 -58.16
C SER A 317 49.54 -127.43 -57.51
N ASP A 318 48.80 -126.38 -57.88
CA ASP A 318 49.02 -124.99 -58.34
C ASP A 318 47.62 -124.28 -58.32
N GLY A 319 47.55 -122.96 -58.57
CA GLY A 319 46.46 -122.01 -58.23
C GLY A 319 45.07 -122.12 -58.92
N HIS A 320 44.17 -121.16 -58.60
CA HIS A 320 43.61 -120.17 -59.56
C HIS A 320 42.63 -119.16 -58.91
N THR A 321 42.86 -117.89 -59.22
CA THR A 321 42.03 -116.69 -59.00
C THR A 321 41.28 -116.35 -60.29
N GLN A 322 40.00 -115.92 -60.20
CA GLN A 322 39.31 -115.09 -61.23
C GLN A 322 37.85 -114.68 -60.87
N MET A 323 37.24 -115.21 -59.80
CA MET A 323 35.86 -114.85 -59.40
C MET A 323 35.73 -113.60 -58.49
N GLU A 324 36.85 -113.10 -57.99
CA GLU A 324 36.89 -112.06 -56.94
C GLU A 324 36.92 -110.63 -57.51
N VAL A 325 37.33 -110.48 -58.78
CA VAL A 325 37.43 -109.19 -59.46
C VAL A 325 36.06 -108.64 -59.89
N LEU A 326 35.10 -109.52 -60.24
CA LEU A 326 33.75 -109.11 -60.65
C LEU A 326 32.82 -108.74 -59.48
N ARG A 327 33.05 -109.27 -58.26
CA ARG A 327 32.30 -108.87 -57.05
C ARG A 327 32.67 -107.47 -56.57
N SER A 328 33.95 -107.10 -56.67
CA SER A 328 34.45 -105.80 -56.26
C SER A 328 33.88 -104.65 -57.11
N GLN A 329 33.65 -104.89 -58.40
CA GLN A 329 33.17 -103.87 -59.32
C GLN A 329 31.68 -103.55 -59.16
N LEU A 330 30.85 -104.55 -58.81
CA LEU A 330 29.42 -104.38 -58.55
C LEU A 330 29.15 -103.75 -57.16
N SER A 331 30.06 -103.95 -56.21
CA SER A 331 30.03 -103.32 -54.88
C SER A 331 30.24 -101.80 -54.92
N ILE A 332 31.16 -101.34 -55.79
CA ILE A 332 31.50 -99.91 -55.92
C ILE A 332 30.33 -99.10 -56.52
N SER A 333 29.64 -99.64 -57.52
CA SER A 333 28.47 -98.97 -58.12
C SER A 333 27.32 -98.80 -57.12
N ARG A 334 27.10 -99.78 -56.24
CA ARG A 334 26.05 -99.73 -55.20
C ARG A 334 26.35 -98.69 -54.11
N LEU A 335 27.62 -98.55 -53.72
CA LEU A 335 28.07 -97.51 -52.79
C LEU A 335 27.89 -96.09 -53.37
N ASN A 336 28.13 -95.91 -54.67
CA ASN A 336 27.93 -94.62 -55.33
C ASN A 336 26.45 -94.22 -55.41
N GLU A 337 25.55 -95.18 -55.64
CA GLU A 337 24.10 -94.95 -55.64
C GLU A 337 23.59 -94.53 -54.25
N GLN A 338 24.08 -95.19 -53.18
CA GLN A 338 23.76 -94.83 -51.80
C GLN A 338 24.23 -93.41 -51.45
N ARG A 339 25.46 -93.03 -51.85
CA ARG A 339 25.98 -91.69 -51.59
C ARG A 339 25.17 -90.59 -52.29
N LEU A 340 24.74 -90.84 -53.53
CA LEU A 340 23.88 -89.90 -54.26
C LEU A 340 22.49 -89.78 -53.63
N GLN A 341 21.92 -90.87 -53.11
CA GLN A 341 20.66 -90.84 -52.36
C GLN A 341 20.79 -90.04 -51.06
N GLU A 342 21.85 -90.24 -50.30
CA GLU A 342 22.15 -89.45 -49.09
C GLU A 342 22.30 -87.96 -49.41
N GLU A 343 22.99 -87.61 -50.51
CA GLU A 343 23.18 -86.22 -50.94
C GLU A 343 21.85 -85.56 -51.38
N VAL A 344 20.98 -86.30 -52.07
CA VAL A 344 19.63 -85.82 -52.41
C VAL A 344 18.79 -85.59 -51.16
N THR A 345 18.77 -86.54 -50.22
CA THR A 345 18.02 -86.36 -48.97
C THR A 345 18.55 -85.18 -48.14
N HIS A 346 19.86 -84.99 -48.09
CA HIS A 346 20.47 -83.86 -47.40
C HIS A 346 20.10 -82.51 -48.06
N LEU A 347 20.11 -82.44 -49.39
CA LEU A 347 19.69 -81.24 -50.12
C LEU A 347 18.18 -80.97 -49.97
N GLU A 348 17.35 -82.00 -49.94
CA GLU A 348 15.91 -81.90 -49.67
C GLU A 348 15.64 -81.35 -48.26
N ASP A 349 16.31 -81.89 -47.24
CA ASP A 349 16.23 -81.41 -45.86
C ASP A 349 16.72 -79.96 -45.74
N HIS A 350 17.80 -79.62 -46.45
CA HIS A 350 18.32 -78.25 -46.47
C HIS A 350 17.35 -77.26 -47.14
N VAL A 351 16.75 -77.64 -48.28
CA VAL A 351 15.73 -76.82 -48.96
C VAL A 351 14.48 -76.66 -48.11
N GLN A 352 14.03 -77.72 -47.41
CA GLN A 352 12.91 -77.64 -46.48
C GLN A 352 13.23 -76.70 -45.30
N SER A 353 14.44 -76.78 -44.73
CA SER A 353 14.92 -75.88 -43.68
C SER A 353 14.95 -74.42 -44.14
N LEU A 354 15.52 -74.15 -45.33
CA LEU A 354 15.53 -72.81 -45.93
C LEU A 354 14.11 -72.29 -46.23
N THR A 355 13.20 -73.17 -46.65
CA THR A 355 11.79 -72.82 -46.89
C THR A 355 11.09 -72.43 -45.59
N LEU A 356 11.34 -73.18 -44.50
CA LEU A 356 10.81 -72.87 -43.17
C LEU A 356 11.36 -71.54 -42.63
N GLN A 357 12.66 -71.30 -42.81
CA GLN A 357 13.30 -70.03 -42.43
C GLN A 357 12.74 -68.85 -43.25
N GLY A 358 12.48 -69.05 -44.55
CA GLY A 358 11.82 -68.05 -45.39
C GLY A 358 10.40 -67.72 -44.94
N GLN A 359 9.63 -68.72 -44.50
CA GLN A 359 8.29 -68.51 -43.92
C GLN A 359 8.35 -67.75 -42.59
N GLN A 360 9.30 -68.09 -41.72
CA GLN A 360 9.53 -67.39 -40.44
C GLN A 360 9.88 -65.91 -40.66
N LEU A 361 10.84 -65.61 -41.54
CA LEU A 361 11.21 -64.24 -41.88
C LEU A 361 10.05 -63.46 -42.50
N THR A 362 9.21 -64.12 -43.32
CA THR A 362 8.01 -63.49 -43.90
C THR A 362 6.98 -63.14 -42.82
N GLN A 363 6.80 -64.02 -41.83
CA GLN A 363 5.91 -63.79 -40.71
C GLN A 363 6.42 -62.67 -39.80
N GLU A 364 7.73 -62.64 -39.49
CA GLU A 364 8.37 -61.57 -38.74
C GLU A 364 8.24 -60.21 -39.44
N LEU A 365 8.46 -60.17 -40.77
CA LEU A 365 8.22 -58.97 -41.58
C LEU A 365 6.78 -58.49 -41.50
N LYS A 366 5.81 -59.40 -41.52
CA LYS A 366 4.39 -59.06 -41.38
C LYS A 366 4.10 -58.44 -40.01
N VAL A 367 4.55 -59.08 -38.92
CA VAL A 367 4.38 -58.55 -37.55
C VAL A 367 5.06 -57.20 -37.38
N MET A 368 6.27 -57.02 -37.92
CA MET A 368 6.95 -55.72 -37.91
C MET A 368 6.19 -54.66 -38.70
N SER A 369 5.58 -55.00 -39.84
CA SER A 369 4.79 -54.06 -40.65
C SER A 369 3.52 -53.60 -39.92
N GLU A 370 2.85 -54.51 -39.22
CA GLU A 370 1.65 -54.22 -38.41
C GLU A 370 2.01 -53.33 -37.20
N SER A 371 3.12 -53.64 -36.51
CA SER A 371 3.65 -52.82 -35.40
C SER A 371 4.01 -51.41 -35.84
N ARG A 372 4.68 -51.28 -37.00
CA ARG A 372 5.00 -49.97 -37.60
C ARG A 372 3.75 -49.16 -37.91
N HIS A 373 2.71 -49.79 -38.48
CA HIS A 373 1.45 -49.10 -38.79
C HIS A 373 0.77 -48.58 -37.52
N LEU A 374 0.74 -49.39 -36.45
CA LEU A 374 0.18 -48.99 -35.16
C LEU A 374 0.92 -47.75 -34.60
N MET A 375 2.25 -47.77 -34.62
CA MET A 375 3.08 -46.64 -34.20
C MET A 375 2.83 -45.39 -35.04
N GLU A 376 2.62 -45.52 -36.36
CA GLU A 376 2.27 -44.40 -37.24
C GLU A 376 0.89 -43.80 -36.90
N GLU A 377 -0.09 -44.61 -36.51
CA GLU A 377 -1.40 -44.12 -36.04
C GLU A 377 -1.30 -43.40 -34.69
N GLU A 378 -0.53 -43.93 -33.74
CA GLU A 378 -0.26 -43.28 -32.46
C GLU A 378 0.46 -41.96 -32.66
N HIS A 379 1.45 -41.91 -33.55
CA HIS A 379 2.14 -40.67 -33.91
C HIS A 379 1.17 -39.65 -34.52
N LYS A 380 0.24 -40.07 -35.40
CA LYS A 380 -0.81 -39.18 -35.94
C LYS A 380 -1.72 -38.63 -34.83
N LYS A 381 -2.16 -39.47 -33.89
CA LYS A 381 -2.97 -39.06 -32.73
C LYS A 381 -2.21 -38.04 -31.87
N CYS A 382 -0.96 -38.35 -31.52
CA CYS A 382 -0.09 -37.45 -30.76
C CYS A 382 0.13 -36.12 -31.48
N TRP A 383 0.35 -36.14 -32.80
CA TRP A 383 0.51 -34.93 -33.59
C TRP A 383 -0.75 -34.04 -33.59
N THR A 384 -1.94 -34.65 -33.72
CA THR A 384 -3.20 -33.88 -33.63
C THR A 384 -3.40 -33.27 -32.25
N GLU A 385 -3.02 -33.98 -31.20
CA GLU A 385 -3.10 -33.51 -29.82
C GLU A 385 -2.11 -32.37 -29.55
N ILE A 386 -0.87 -32.48 -30.03
CA ILE A 386 0.11 -31.39 -29.98
C ILE A 386 -0.43 -30.15 -30.71
N LYS A 387 -1.06 -30.32 -31.87
CA LYS A 387 -1.66 -29.20 -32.62
C LYS A 387 -2.82 -28.56 -31.85
N ARG A 388 -3.67 -29.36 -31.21
CA ARG A 388 -4.77 -28.91 -30.35
C ARG A 388 -4.25 -28.11 -29.14
N LEU A 389 -3.27 -28.65 -28.41
CA LEU A 389 -2.65 -28.00 -27.26
C LEU A 389 -1.97 -26.69 -27.63
N LYS A 390 -1.27 -26.65 -28.78
CA LYS A 390 -0.68 -25.40 -29.30
C LYS A 390 -1.75 -24.34 -29.57
N SER A 391 -2.87 -24.71 -30.18
CA SER A 391 -3.98 -23.77 -30.42
C SER A 391 -4.62 -23.28 -29.12
N GLN A 392 -4.70 -24.13 -28.10
CA GLN A 392 -5.21 -23.74 -26.79
C GLN A 392 -4.25 -22.80 -26.06
N LEU A 393 -2.94 -23.06 -26.17
CA LEU A 393 -1.92 -22.17 -25.61
C LEU A 393 -1.97 -20.78 -26.24
N THR A 394 -2.02 -20.68 -27.58
CA THR A 394 -2.11 -19.38 -28.25
C THR A 394 -3.42 -18.65 -27.93
N GLN A 395 -4.54 -19.37 -27.79
CA GLN A 395 -5.80 -18.78 -27.35
C GLN A 395 -5.72 -18.25 -25.91
N ALA A 396 -5.09 -19.00 -25.01
CA ALA A 396 -4.88 -18.58 -23.62
C ALA A 396 -3.98 -17.33 -23.56
N GLU A 397 -2.88 -17.32 -24.32
CA GLU A 397 -1.97 -16.17 -24.44
C GLU A 397 -2.68 -14.91 -24.94
N LEU A 398 -3.55 -15.04 -25.96
CA LEU A 398 -4.35 -13.92 -26.48
C LEU A 398 -5.39 -13.43 -25.46
N SER A 399 -6.02 -14.34 -24.71
CA SER A 399 -6.96 -13.95 -23.65
C SER A 399 -6.25 -13.22 -22.51
N TYR A 400 -5.07 -13.70 -22.12
CA TYR A 400 -4.24 -13.10 -21.09
C TYR A 400 -3.73 -11.73 -21.52
N SER A 401 -3.25 -11.58 -22.75
CA SER A 401 -2.81 -10.29 -23.28
C SER A 401 -3.95 -9.27 -23.33
N SER A 402 -5.15 -9.69 -23.73
CA SER A 402 -6.34 -8.82 -23.71
C SER A 402 -6.71 -8.35 -22.31
N VAL A 403 -6.59 -9.21 -21.29
CA VAL A 403 -6.85 -8.84 -19.89
C VAL A 403 -5.79 -7.87 -19.40
N LEU A 404 -4.50 -8.13 -19.68
CA LEU A 404 -3.41 -7.22 -19.34
C LEU A 404 -3.58 -5.84 -19.99
N ASP A 405 -3.97 -5.78 -21.26
CA ASP A 405 -4.26 -4.52 -21.95
C ASP A 405 -5.44 -3.78 -21.33
N GLY A 406 -6.48 -4.52 -20.90
CA GLY A 406 -7.59 -3.97 -20.12
C GLY A 406 -7.12 -3.34 -18.80
N MET A 407 -6.33 -4.08 -18.02
CA MET A 407 -5.76 -3.59 -16.76
C MET A 407 -4.84 -2.37 -17.00
N LYS A 408 -4.03 -2.37 -18.06
CA LYS A 408 -3.15 -1.24 -18.40
C LYS A 408 -3.94 0.02 -18.75
N LYS A 409 -5.05 -0.13 -19.48
CA LYS A 409 -5.98 0.98 -19.77
C LYS A 409 -6.61 1.51 -18.49
N GLU A 410 -7.09 0.63 -17.61
CA GLU A 410 -7.69 1.01 -16.33
C GLU A 410 -6.69 1.75 -15.43
N VAL A 411 -5.46 1.24 -15.30
CA VAL A 411 -4.38 1.91 -14.54
C VAL A 411 -4.07 3.28 -15.13
N SER A 412 -4.02 3.41 -16.46
CA SER A 412 -3.78 4.71 -17.12
C SER A 412 -4.92 5.69 -16.85
N HIS A 413 -6.17 5.22 -16.91
CA HIS A 413 -7.36 6.00 -16.60
C HIS A 413 -7.38 6.48 -15.15
N LEU A 414 -7.17 5.57 -14.18
CA LEU A 414 -7.11 5.92 -12.76
C LEU A 414 -5.97 6.89 -12.44
N THR A 415 -4.82 6.74 -13.10
CA THR A 415 -3.69 7.67 -12.95
C THR A 415 -4.05 9.06 -13.47
N GLN A 416 -4.76 9.14 -14.60
CA GLN A 416 -5.24 10.40 -15.15
C GLN A 416 -6.27 11.07 -14.23
N GLU A 417 -7.24 10.31 -13.70
CA GLU A 417 -8.21 10.83 -12.73
C GLU A 417 -7.54 11.36 -11.46
N LEU A 418 -6.54 10.64 -10.94
CA LEU A 418 -5.78 11.08 -9.78
C LEU A 418 -5.07 12.40 -10.06
N HIS A 419 -4.38 12.50 -11.19
CA HIS A 419 -3.70 13.74 -11.59
C HIS A 419 -4.69 14.91 -11.74
N GLN A 420 -5.87 14.69 -12.31
CA GLN A 420 -6.93 15.71 -12.39
C GLN A 420 -7.44 16.15 -11.02
N LYS A 421 -7.61 15.20 -10.08
CA LYS A 421 -7.98 15.51 -8.69
C LYS A 421 -6.89 16.31 -8.00
N ASP A 422 -5.62 15.96 -8.18
CA ASP A 422 -4.49 16.71 -7.60
C ASP A 422 -4.43 18.14 -8.11
N ILE A 423 -4.65 18.35 -9.42
CA ILE A 423 -4.78 19.69 -10.01
C ILE A 423 -5.96 20.45 -9.39
N GLY A 424 -7.11 19.79 -9.23
CA GLY A 424 -8.32 20.36 -8.62
C GLY A 424 -8.10 20.74 -7.14
N MET A 425 -7.41 19.90 -6.38
CA MET A 425 -7.04 20.17 -4.99
C MET A 425 -6.05 21.32 -4.88
N ALA A 426 -5.02 21.36 -5.73
CA ALA A 426 -4.06 22.47 -5.77
C ALA A 426 -4.75 23.80 -6.09
N SER A 427 -5.65 23.80 -7.07
CA SER A 427 -6.44 24.99 -7.45
C SER A 427 -7.37 25.43 -6.31
N SER A 428 -8.06 24.50 -5.67
CA SER A 428 -8.92 24.78 -4.51
C SER A 428 -8.12 25.29 -3.32
N SER A 429 -6.91 24.76 -3.09
CA SER A 429 -5.98 25.23 -2.05
C SER A 429 -5.47 26.64 -2.32
N CYS A 430 -5.15 26.96 -3.59
CA CYS A 430 -4.76 28.32 -3.99
C CYS A 430 -5.91 29.31 -3.72
N ASN A 431 -7.12 28.96 -4.13
CA ASN A 431 -8.31 29.75 -3.89
C ASN A 431 -8.61 29.92 -2.39
N ALA A 432 -8.43 28.86 -1.58
CA ALA A 432 -8.59 28.92 -0.13
C ALA A 432 -7.61 29.92 0.50
N LYS A 433 -6.32 29.86 0.14
CA LYS A 433 -5.31 30.83 0.59
C LYS A 433 -5.63 32.26 0.14
N GLU A 434 -6.18 32.45 -1.06
CA GLU A 434 -6.64 33.76 -1.50
C GLU A 434 -7.79 34.31 -0.65
N TRP A 435 -8.77 33.47 -0.32
CA TRP A 435 -9.86 33.86 0.59
C TRP A 435 -9.37 34.12 2.01
N GLU A 436 -8.44 33.31 2.52
CA GLU A 436 -7.79 33.56 3.81
C GLU A 436 -7.11 34.94 3.85
N ARG A 437 -6.35 35.30 2.81
CA ARG A 437 -5.74 36.64 2.71
C ARG A 437 -6.79 37.75 2.69
N LYS A 438 -7.89 37.57 1.94
CA LYS A 438 -8.99 38.55 1.90
C LYS A 438 -9.63 38.73 3.26
N VAL A 439 -9.95 37.63 3.95
CA VAL A 439 -10.54 37.67 5.30
C VAL A 439 -9.58 38.29 6.31
N GLN A 440 -8.29 37.98 6.24
CA GLN A 440 -7.28 38.59 7.10
C GLN A 440 -7.19 40.10 6.88
N ALA A 441 -7.19 40.56 5.61
CA ALA A 441 -7.16 41.98 5.30
C ALA A 441 -8.43 42.72 5.78
N GLU A 442 -9.61 42.10 5.67
CA GLU A 442 -10.86 42.61 6.24
C GLU A 442 -10.78 42.71 7.77
N ARG A 443 -10.25 41.67 8.44
CA ARG A 443 -10.07 41.67 9.90
C ARG A 443 -9.15 42.81 10.35
N GLU A 444 -7.99 42.96 9.70
CA GLU A 444 -7.07 44.05 10.04
C GLU A 444 -7.70 45.43 9.80
N ARG A 445 -8.55 45.58 8.79
CA ARG A 445 -9.29 46.84 8.58
C ARG A 445 -10.29 47.09 9.69
N ALA A 446 -11.08 46.10 10.08
CA ALA A 446 -12.00 46.21 11.20
C ALA A 446 -11.27 46.50 12.54
N GLU A 447 -10.08 45.94 12.74
CA GLU A 447 -9.25 46.23 13.92
C GLU A 447 -8.72 47.67 13.92
N ARG A 448 -8.29 48.20 12.76
CA ARG A 448 -7.90 49.61 12.62
C ARG A 448 -9.08 50.54 12.91
N GLU A 449 -10.25 50.29 12.32
CA GLU A 449 -11.46 51.07 12.57
C GLU A 449 -11.88 51.02 14.05
N ALA A 450 -11.79 49.86 14.69
CA ALA A 450 -12.07 49.73 16.12
C ALA A 450 -11.06 50.50 16.99
N ALA A 451 -9.78 50.56 16.59
CA ALA A 451 -8.77 51.35 17.27
C ALA A 451 -9.01 52.86 17.10
N GLU A 452 -9.43 53.30 15.90
CA GLU A 452 -9.82 54.68 15.63
C GLU A 452 -11.04 55.10 16.46
N HIS A 453 -12.09 54.27 16.51
CA HIS A 453 -13.26 54.53 17.36
C HIS A 453 -12.88 54.65 18.84
N LYS A 454 -12.03 53.76 19.36
CA LYS A 454 -11.52 53.89 20.74
C LYS A 454 -10.72 55.18 20.98
N ALA A 455 -9.95 55.63 19.99
CA ALA A 455 -9.22 56.88 20.08
C ALA A 455 -10.17 58.08 20.11
N LEU A 456 -11.23 58.07 19.31
CA LEU A 456 -12.29 59.09 19.34
C LEU A 456 -13.01 59.11 20.69
N ASP A 457 -13.43 57.96 21.22
CA ASP A 457 -14.09 57.87 22.53
C ASP A 457 -13.20 58.44 23.66
N ASN A 458 -11.89 58.18 23.62
CA ASN A 458 -10.94 58.73 24.58
C ASN A 458 -10.84 60.26 24.48
N LEU A 459 -10.78 60.79 23.26
CA LEU A 459 -10.76 62.24 23.01
C LEU A 459 -12.06 62.91 23.44
N GLU A 460 -13.21 62.26 23.23
CA GLU A 460 -14.52 62.74 23.71
C GLU A 460 -14.55 62.80 25.24
N CYS A 461 -14.08 61.75 25.92
CA CYS A 461 -13.98 61.73 27.39
C CYS A 461 -13.06 62.83 27.92
N GLU A 462 -11.91 63.06 27.26
CA GLU A 462 -11.00 64.13 27.64
C GLU A 462 -11.60 65.52 27.39
N ASN A 463 -12.30 65.71 26.27
CA ASN A 463 -13.00 66.95 25.97
C ASN A 463 -14.09 67.25 27.00
N GLU A 464 -14.90 66.25 27.38
CA GLU A 464 -15.88 66.39 28.45
C GLU A 464 -15.23 66.76 29.81
N ARG A 465 -14.08 66.16 30.14
CA ARG A 465 -13.32 66.50 31.35
C ARG A 465 -12.87 67.95 31.31
N LEU A 466 -12.26 68.39 30.20
CA LEU A 466 -11.81 69.77 30.01
C LEU A 466 -12.98 70.76 30.05
N GLN A 467 -14.14 70.41 29.49
CA GLN A 467 -15.35 71.23 29.59
C GLN A 467 -15.84 71.37 31.03
N LYS A 468 -15.81 70.28 31.81
CA LYS A 468 -16.15 70.32 33.25
C LYS A 468 -15.20 71.24 34.01
N GLU A 469 -13.89 71.09 33.80
CA GLU A 469 -12.85 71.96 34.42
C GLU A 469 -13.03 73.42 34.02
N LEU A 470 -13.29 73.70 32.75
CA LEU A 470 -13.55 75.05 32.26
C LEU A 470 -14.83 75.66 32.87
N SER A 471 -15.90 74.87 33.02
CA SER A 471 -17.13 75.31 33.68
C SER A 471 -16.91 75.62 35.16
N GLN A 472 -16.06 74.84 35.83
CA GLN A 472 -15.71 75.04 37.24
C GLN A 472 -14.86 76.29 37.42
N ALA A 473 -13.87 76.51 36.54
CA ALA A 473 -13.06 77.73 36.51
C ALA A 473 -13.93 78.98 36.29
N ARG A 474 -14.93 78.92 35.39
CA ARG A 474 -15.89 80.01 35.17
C ARG A 474 -16.70 80.33 36.43
N ARG A 475 -17.27 79.31 37.10
CA ARG A 475 -18.01 79.50 38.36
C ARG A 475 -17.12 80.11 39.45
N ASN A 476 -15.88 79.64 39.58
CA ASN A 476 -14.94 80.21 40.55
C ASN A 476 -14.64 81.69 40.25
N LEU A 477 -14.47 82.04 38.97
CA LEU A 477 -14.26 83.43 38.56
C LEU A 477 -15.49 84.29 38.87
N GLU A 478 -16.70 83.80 38.58
CA GLU A 478 -17.95 84.48 38.93
C GLU A 478 -18.06 84.72 40.44
N LEU A 479 -17.72 83.74 41.28
CA LEU A 479 -17.71 83.90 42.73
C LEU A 479 -16.71 84.99 43.18
N VAL A 480 -15.51 85.02 42.59
CA VAL A 480 -14.51 86.07 42.88
C VAL A 480 -15.01 87.44 42.44
N LEU A 481 -15.65 87.53 41.27
CA LEU A 481 -16.23 88.77 40.78
C LEU A 481 -17.37 89.26 41.68
N HIS A 482 -18.28 88.36 42.12
CA HIS A 482 -19.34 88.70 43.07
C HIS A 482 -18.78 89.16 44.42
N SER A 483 -17.76 88.46 44.94
CA SER A 483 -17.07 88.86 46.17
C SER A 483 -16.49 90.27 46.03
N ARG A 484 -15.73 90.54 44.95
CA ARG A 484 -15.17 91.86 44.69
C ARG A 484 -16.24 92.94 44.50
N GLN A 485 -17.34 92.61 43.83
CA GLN A 485 -18.46 93.53 43.62
C GLN A 485 -19.13 93.89 44.94
N SER A 486 -19.33 92.92 45.83
CA SER A 486 -19.83 93.15 47.20
C SER A 486 -18.86 94.01 48.02
N ASP A 487 -17.56 93.75 47.92
CA ASP A 487 -16.54 94.57 48.60
C ASP A 487 -16.59 96.03 48.13
N ILE A 488 -16.69 96.25 46.81
CA ILE A 488 -16.84 97.58 46.21
C ILE A 488 -18.14 98.24 46.65
N GLN A 489 -19.28 97.53 46.64
CA GLN A 489 -20.56 98.05 47.12
C GLN A 489 -20.47 98.48 48.59
N SER A 490 -19.91 97.64 49.46
CA SER A 490 -19.71 98.00 50.86
C SER A 490 -18.80 99.23 51.04
N ALA A 491 -17.81 99.40 50.16
CA ALA A 491 -16.91 100.55 50.18
C ALA A 491 -17.59 101.83 49.72
N VAL A 492 -18.42 101.74 48.69
CA VAL A 492 -19.25 102.86 48.22
C VAL A 492 -20.26 103.25 49.29
N GLU A 493 -20.99 102.28 49.86
CA GLU A 493 -21.97 102.51 50.94
C GLU A 493 -21.32 103.18 52.16
N ARG A 494 -20.18 102.66 52.62
CA ARG A 494 -19.39 103.31 53.69
C ARG A 494 -19.02 104.74 53.31
N ARG A 495 -18.54 104.98 52.08
CA ARG A 495 -18.15 106.33 51.64
C ARG A 495 -19.32 107.28 51.53
N THR A 496 -20.49 106.80 51.09
CA THR A 496 -21.72 107.59 51.03
C THR A 496 -22.21 107.92 52.44
N GLN A 497 -22.16 106.96 53.37
CA GLN A 497 -22.53 107.23 54.76
C GLN A 497 -21.59 108.26 55.39
N GLU A 498 -20.27 108.11 55.21
CA GLU A 498 -19.29 109.11 55.66
C GLU A 498 -19.56 110.50 55.07
N LEU A 499 -20.02 110.60 53.82
CA LEU A 499 -20.37 111.88 53.19
C LEU A 499 -21.65 112.46 53.79
N LEU A 500 -22.67 111.64 54.06
CA LEU A 500 -23.89 112.06 54.73
C LEU A 500 -23.59 112.58 56.13
N ASP A 501 -22.80 111.85 56.92
CA ASP A 501 -22.40 112.27 58.27
C ASP A 501 -21.64 113.61 58.24
N ARG A 502 -20.74 113.81 57.26
CA ARG A 502 -20.06 115.11 57.05
C ARG A 502 -21.04 116.23 56.72
N HIS A 503 -22.02 115.99 55.85
CA HIS A 503 -23.02 116.99 55.51
C HIS A 503 -23.95 117.30 56.70
N GLU A 504 -24.31 116.31 57.51
CA GLU A 504 -25.05 116.53 58.76
C GLU A 504 -24.25 117.38 59.76
N GLU A 505 -22.95 117.12 59.89
CA GLU A 505 -22.05 117.94 60.70
C GLU A 505 -21.92 119.37 60.14
N GLU A 506 -21.81 119.54 58.83
CA GLU A 506 -21.80 120.85 58.16
C GLU A 506 -23.12 121.60 58.38
N LEU A 507 -24.26 120.92 58.28
CA LEU A 507 -25.58 121.48 58.57
C LEU A 507 -25.70 121.87 60.05
N LYS A 508 -25.19 121.05 60.98
CA LYS A 508 -25.12 121.40 62.40
C LYS A 508 -24.29 122.66 62.63
N LYS A 509 -23.09 122.74 62.04
CA LYS A 509 -22.21 123.93 62.12
C LYS A 509 -22.87 125.17 61.49
N LEU A 510 -23.55 125.02 60.36
CA LEU A 510 -24.30 126.11 59.73
C LEU A 510 -25.49 126.54 60.58
N ASN A 511 -26.17 125.59 61.24
CA ASN A 511 -27.28 125.87 62.13
C ASN A 511 -26.80 126.57 63.42
N GLU A 512 -25.65 126.18 63.96
CA GLU A 512 -24.98 126.89 65.05
C GLU A 512 -24.61 128.32 64.62
N ARG A 513 -23.99 128.50 63.45
CA ARG A 513 -23.72 129.84 62.88
C ARG A 513 -24.99 130.66 62.64
N LEU A 514 -26.06 130.03 62.19
CA LEU A 514 -27.35 130.70 62.00
C LEU A 514 -27.93 131.15 63.34
N ASN A 515 -27.79 130.34 64.40
CA ASN A 515 -28.17 130.70 65.75
C ASN A 515 -27.29 131.83 66.30
N GLU A 516 -25.98 131.82 66.05
CA GLU A 516 -25.07 132.92 66.40
C GLU A 516 -25.45 134.22 65.70
N VAL A 517 -25.74 134.18 64.39
CA VAL A 517 -26.21 135.35 63.64
C VAL A 517 -27.59 135.80 64.10
N SER A 518 -28.47 134.87 64.48
CA SER A 518 -29.79 135.19 65.03
C SER A 518 -29.66 135.88 66.40
N GLN A 519 -28.75 135.41 67.26
CA GLN A 519 -28.40 136.09 68.51
C GLN A 519 -27.81 137.48 68.25
N GLN A 520 -26.89 137.63 67.29
CA GLN A 520 -26.35 138.93 66.90
C GLN A 520 -27.43 139.87 66.37
N TYR A 521 -28.43 139.35 65.63
CA TYR A 521 -29.57 140.13 65.16
C TYR A 521 -30.51 140.55 66.30
N GLU A 522 -30.69 139.71 67.32
CA GLU A 522 -31.47 140.03 68.52
C GLU A 522 -30.75 141.05 69.44
N GLU A 523 -29.42 140.98 69.54
CA GLU A 523 -28.58 141.98 70.21
C GLU A 523 -28.59 143.35 69.49
N LEU A 524 -28.60 143.34 68.15
CA LEU A 524 -28.79 144.55 67.32
C LEU A 524 -30.22 145.12 67.41
N ARG A 525 -31.22 144.28 67.69
CA ARG A 525 -32.62 144.69 67.85
C ARG A 525 -32.88 145.39 69.18
N GLN A 526 -32.13 145.07 70.23
CA GLN A 526 -32.30 145.68 71.57
C GLN A 526 -31.57 147.02 71.72
N THR A 527 -30.66 147.38 70.83
CA THR A 527 -29.82 148.60 70.92
C THR A 527 -30.29 149.77 70.04
N ARG A 528 -31.47 149.68 69.39
CA ARG A 528 -31.94 150.68 68.41
C ARG A 528 -33.32 151.28 68.75
N HIS A 529 -33.43 151.90 69.92
CA HIS A 529 -34.52 152.81 70.31
C HIS A 529 -33.97 154.15 70.81
N SER A 530 -33.30 154.90 69.92
CA SER A 530 -33.13 156.36 70.04
C SER A 530 -32.50 156.91 68.75
N THR A 531 -33.05 158.03 68.27
CA THR A 531 -32.71 158.83 67.08
C THR A 531 -33.26 158.36 65.73
N GLN A 532 -33.83 159.34 65.04
CA GLN A 532 -34.71 159.33 63.89
C GLN A 532 -34.00 160.05 62.73
N GLU A 533 -34.42 159.78 61.50
CA GLU A 533 -34.11 160.51 60.23
C GLU A 533 -32.73 160.16 59.62
N ALA A 534 -32.49 160.01 58.31
CA ALA A 534 -33.25 160.33 57.10
C ALA A 534 -32.78 159.47 55.89
N ALA A 535 -33.72 159.28 54.95
CA ALA A 535 -33.63 159.35 53.48
C ALA A 535 -32.43 158.80 52.65
N GLY A 536 -32.82 157.99 51.65
CA GLY A 536 -32.30 157.99 50.27
C GLY A 536 -31.12 157.06 49.97
N VAL A 537 -30.88 156.54 48.77
CA VAL A 537 -31.44 156.62 47.41
C VAL A 537 -30.68 155.52 46.61
N LEU A 538 -31.33 154.89 45.62
CA LEU A 538 -30.88 154.33 44.31
C LEU A 538 -29.36 154.00 44.13
N GLN A 539 -28.88 152.97 43.42
CA GLN A 539 -29.22 152.53 42.05
C GLN A 539 -28.14 151.52 41.56
N GLY A 540 -28.52 150.60 40.66
CA GLY A 540 -27.65 150.04 39.60
C GLY A 540 -26.64 148.96 40.02
N LEU A 541 -26.26 147.98 39.20
CA LEU A 541 -26.27 147.91 37.74
C LEU A 541 -26.40 146.45 37.26
N SER A 542 -26.84 146.36 36.01
CA SER A 542 -27.14 145.20 35.17
C SER A 542 -25.90 144.48 34.60
N ARG A 543 -26.20 143.43 33.80
CA ARG A 543 -25.43 142.83 32.66
C ARG A 543 -24.57 141.60 33.03
N THR A 544 -24.51 140.49 32.28
CA THR A 544 -24.86 140.14 30.88
C THR A 544 -24.75 138.62 30.64
N SER A 545 -25.45 138.12 29.60
CA SER A 545 -25.05 137.12 28.58
C SER A 545 -24.53 135.72 28.99
N SER A 546 -25.13 134.61 28.54
CA SER A 546 -25.12 134.02 27.17
C SER A 546 -24.01 132.99 26.97
N LEU A 547 -24.38 132.00 26.17
CA LEU A 547 -23.78 130.72 25.79
C LEU A 547 -22.30 130.68 25.33
N GLU A 548 -21.80 129.44 25.43
CA GLU A 548 -20.80 128.72 24.63
C GLU A 548 -19.31 128.71 25.06
N SER A 549 -18.80 127.46 25.14
CA SER A 549 -17.56 126.88 24.58
C SER A 549 -16.24 127.67 24.78
N VAL A 550 -15.09 127.07 25.11
CA VAL A 550 -14.37 125.97 24.46
C VAL A 550 -13.29 125.45 25.45
N SER A 551 -12.79 124.24 25.19
CA SER A 551 -11.44 123.68 25.44
C SER A 551 -10.38 124.55 26.16
N SER A 552 -9.41 124.01 26.90
CA SER A 552 -8.39 123.14 26.31
C SER A 552 -7.25 122.87 27.32
N GLU A 553 -6.63 121.69 27.17
CA GLU A 553 -5.17 121.47 27.25
C GLU A 553 -4.45 121.60 28.61
N LEU A 554 -3.34 120.92 28.90
CA LEU A 554 -2.24 120.38 28.10
C LEU A 554 -1.55 119.33 29.05
N CYS A 555 -1.31 118.06 28.65
CA CYS A 555 -0.09 117.57 27.95
C CYS A 555 1.15 117.35 28.85
N LYS A 556 2.17 116.55 28.53
CA LYS A 556 2.68 115.77 27.38
C LYS A 556 3.75 114.81 28.00
N VAL A 557 4.26 113.71 27.41
CA VAL A 557 5.16 113.63 26.23
C VAL A 557 5.36 112.14 25.86
N ILE A 558 5.06 111.70 24.62
CA ILE A 558 5.92 111.27 23.46
C ILE A 558 6.78 110.00 23.72
N HIS A 559 6.77 108.89 22.95
CA HIS A 559 6.94 108.72 21.49
C HIS A 559 6.34 107.42 20.94
N GLY A 560 5.93 107.47 19.67
CA GLY A 560 5.72 106.31 18.81
C GLY A 560 6.87 106.10 17.83
N ASN A 561 6.94 104.91 17.24
CA ASN A 561 7.05 104.66 15.80
C ASN A 561 6.89 103.15 15.48
N THR A 562 6.17 102.93 14.38
CA THR A 562 5.95 101.74 13.51
C THR A 562 7.30 101.08 13.13
N GLU A 563 7.49 99.77 12.86
CA GLU A 563 6.84 98.84 11.92
C GLU A 563 7.16 97.36 12.26
N ASP A 564 6.37 96.46 11.66
CA ASP A 564 6.58 95.04 11.32
C ASP A 564 7.86 94.32 11.79
N SER A 565 7.66 93.20 12.50
CA SER A 565 8.15 91.84 12.16
C SER A 565 8.21 90.96 13.41
N GLN A 566 7.62 89.76 13.27
CA GLN A 566 7.76 88.49 14.00
C GLN A 566 8.39 88.42 15.43
N PRO A 567 7.83 87.59 16.33
CA PRO A 567 8.28 87.48 17.71
C PRO A 567 9.40 86.43 17.87
N GLU A 568 10.49 86.83 18.53
CA GLU A 568 11.40 85.93 19.24
C GLU A 568 11.70 86.49 20.63
N SER A 569 11.54 85.67 21.67
CA SER A 569 12.36 85.79 22.88
C SER A 569 12.50 84.41 23.52
N GLN A 570 13.75 84.14 23.82
CA GLN A 570 14.37 82.85 24.01
C GLN A 570 14.37 82.46 25.49
N LEU A 571 14.19 81.17 25.75
CA LEU A 571 14.80 80.45 26.87
C LEU A 571 15.32 79.10 26.32
N PRO A 572 16.36 78.50 26.92
CA PRO A 572 17.41 77.79 26.21
C PRO A 572 17.08 76.31 25.94
N LEU A 573 17.30 75.88 24.71
CA LEU A 573 17.28 74.48 24.29
C LEU A 573 18.65 73.81 24.55
N PRO A 574 18.71 72.69 25.30
CA PRO A 574 19.65 71.60 25.05
C PRO A 574 19.03 70.60 24.04
N PRO A 575 19.83 69.70 23.45
CA PRO A 575 19.67 69.28 22.06
C PRO A 575 18.46 68.37 21.86
N SER A 576 17.66 68.69 20.85
CA SER A 576 16.75 67.73 20.24
C SER A 576 17.59 66.60 19.63
N THR A 577 17.68 65.47 20.32
CA THR A 577 17.87 64.19 19.61
C THR A 577 16.62 63.98 18.77
N PRO A 578 16.72 63.86 17.44
CA PRO A 578 15.55 63.63 16.61
C PRO A 578 15.00 62.23 16.92
N PRO A 579 13.67 62.04 17.05
CA PRO A 579 13.06 60.70 16.96
C PRO A 579 13.37 60.01 15.62
N ASN A 580 13.83 60.78 14.61
CA ASN A 580 14.38 60.25 13.36
C ASN A 580 15.58 59.33 13.54
N ASN A 581 16.37 59.42 14.62
CA ASN A 581 17.54 58.52 14.78
C ASN A 581 17.16 57.13 15.30
N ILE A 582 16.12 57.00 16.12
CA ILE A 582 15.68 55.69 16.62
C ILE A 582 14.90 54.96 15.53
N ALA A 583 13.98 55.67 14.85
CA ALA A 583 13.25 55.10 13.72
C ALA A 583 14.19 54.73 12.55
N SER A 584 15.19 55.57 12.23
CA SER A 584 16.16 55.24 11.16
C SER A 584 17.13 54.13 11.57
N ARG A 585 17.54 54.05 12.84
CA ARG A 585 18.35 52.91 13.32
C ARG A 585 17.57 51.61 13.33
N PHE A 586 16.30 51.64 13.76
CA PHE A 586 15.43 50.47 13.73
C PHE A 586 15.19 50.01 12.28
N LEU A 587 14.94 50.94 11.36
CA LEU A 587 14.79 50.63 9.95
C LEU A 587 16.07 50.01 9.36
N GLN A 588 17.24 50.57 9.67
CA GLN A 588 18.53 50.06 9.22
C GLN A 588 18.87 48.69 9.82
N GLU A 589 18.56 48.46 11.10
CA GLU A 589 18.70 47.15 11.76
C GLU A 589 17.73 46.13 11.17
N GLU A 590 16.50 46.51 10.86
CA GLU A 590 15.50 45.63 10.26
C GLU A 590 15.85 45.30 8.80
N GLU A 591 16.43 46.25 8.08
CA GLU A 591 16.94 46.05 6.72
C GLU A 591 18.16 45.12 6.69
N LEU A 592 19.06 45.23 7.68
CA LEU A 592 20.14 44.27 7.90
C LEU A 592 19.65 42.87 8.29
N ARG A 593 18.64 42.77 9.16
CA ARG A 593 18.01 41.49 9.54
C ARG A 593 17.29 40.84 8.37
N SER A 594 16.60 41.64 7.55
CA SER A 594 15.96 41.19 6.32
C SER A 594 16.99 40.65 5.33
N GLN A 595 18.11 41.35 5.14
CA GLN A 595 19.20 40.87 4.28
C GLN A 595 19.86 39.59 4.81
N ASP A 596 20.11 39.45 6.12
CA ASP A 596 20.63 38.21 6.72
C ASP A 596 19.63 37.05 6.57
N LEU A 597 18.34 37.32 6.76
CA LEU A 597 17.29 36.33 6.57
C LEU A 597 17.21 35.85 5.11
N ILE A 598 17.30 36.78 4.15
CA ILE A 598 17.32 36.46 2.72
C ILE A 598 18.56 35.61 2.39
N GLN A 599 19.75 35.98 2.86
CA GLN A 599 20.97 35.20 2.63
C GLN A 599 20.90 33.79 3.22
N ARG A 600 20.29 33.62 4.41
CA ARG A 600 20.07 32.31 5.01
C ARG A 600 19.06 31.48 4.23
N LEU A 601 17.98 32.09 3.77
CA LEU A 601 16.98 31.43 2.93
C LEU A 601 17.57 31.00 1.59
N ASP A 602 18.34 31.87 0.94
CA ASP A 602 19.01 31.55 -0.33
C ASP A 602 20.04 30.42 -0.16
N SER A 603 20.82 30.45 0.92
CA SER A 603 21.75 29.36 1.24
C SER A 603 21.02 28.02 1.46
N HIS A 604 19.91 28.05 2.21
CA HIS A 604 19.12 26.85 2.47
C HIS A 604 18.42 26.31 1.22
N ILE A 605 17.92 27.19 0.35
CA ILE A 605 17.35 26.82 -0.94
C ILE A 605 18.42 26.16 -1.82
N GLU A 606 19.65 26.66 -1.81
CA GLU A 606 20.75 26.09 -2.59
C GLU A 606 21.19 24.72 -2.05
N GLU A 607 21.21 24.54 -0.73
CA GLU A 607 21.43 23.23 -0.10
C GLU A 607 20.36 22.22 -0.48
N LEU A 608 19.08 22.62 -0.41
CA LEU A 608 17.94 21.77 -0.81
C LEU A 608 18.02 21.37 -2.29
N LYS A 609 18.42 22.30 -3.17
CA LYS A 609 18.65 21.98 -4.59
C LYS A 609 19.78 20.98 -4.77
N GLN A 610 20.90 21.16 -4.08
CA GLN A 610 22.02 20.22 -4.14
C GLN A 610 21.63 18.83 -3.63
N GLU A 611 20.88 18.75 -2.53
CA GLU A 611 20.43 17.49 -1.96
C GLU A 611 19.40 16.78 -2.84
N SER A 612 18.47 17.54 -3.44
CA SER A 612 17.57 17.04 -4.48
C SER A 612 18.36 16.52 -5.69
N GLN A 613 19.39 17.24 -6.13
CA GLN A 613 20.22 16.81 -7.27
C GLN A 613 21.02 15.53 -6.95
N ARG A 614 21.60 15.43 -5.74
CA ARG A 614 22.26 14.21 -5.26
C ARG A 614 21.30 13.02 -5.21
N THR A 615 20.07 13.25 -4.74
CA THR A 615 19.03 12.22 -4.68
C THR A 615 18.67 11.74 -6.08
N VAL A 616 18.42 12.67 -7.01
CA VAL A 616 18.13 12.32 -8.42
C VAL A 616 19.30 11.57 -9.05
N GLN A 617 20.54 12.02 -8.86
CA GLN A 617 21.74 11.35 -9.36
C GLN A 617 21.88 9.93 -8.79
N HIS A 618 21.60 9.74 -7.50
CA HIS A 618 21.63 8.43 -6.87
C HIS A 618 20.65 7.47 -7.54
N PHE A 619 19.42 7.92 -7.85
CA PHE A 619 18.43 7.08 -8.50
C PHE A 619 18.68 6.88 -10.01
N THR A 620 19.30 7.84 -10.71
CA THR A 620 19.68 7.64 -12.11
C THR A 620 20.90 6.72 -12.28
N ASN A 621 21.82 6.66 -11.32
CA ASN A 621 22.99 5.76 -11.37
C ASN A 621 22.67 4.32 -10.92
N MET A 622 21.48 4.09 -10.34
CA MET A 622 20.98 2.77 -9.91
C MET A 622 20.21 2.03 -11.02
N ARG A 623 20.23 2.55 -12.25
CA ARG A 623 19.56 2.01 -13.43
C ARG A 623 20.60 1.67 -14.47
#